data_AF-A0A7V4F2H4-F1
#
_entry.id   AF-A0A7V4F2H4-F1
#
_cell.length_a   1.000
_cell.length_b   1.000
_cell.length_c   1.000
_cell.angle_alpha   90.00
_cell.angle_beta   90.00
_cell.angle_gamma   90.00
#
_symmetry.space_group_name_H-M   'P 1'
#
loop_
_entity.id
_entity.type
_entity.pdbx_description
1 polymer ?
#
loop_
_entity_poly.entity_id
_entity_poly.type
_entity_poly.pdbx_seq_one_letter_code
_entity_poly.pdbx_strand_id
1 'polypeptide(L)' 'GYYGGCLGYFGFNGDCNHAIMIRSFLSKNNTLFYQAGAGVVQQSREESELAEVNNKLAALKQALILAEKI' A
#
# COMPACT_ATOMS: atom_id res chain seq x y z
N GLY A 1 5.30 -1.96 -11.29
CA GLY A 1 4.88 -2.89 -10.21
C GLY A 1 3.43 -2.60 -9.85
N TYR A 2 2.84 -3.33 -8.91
CA TYR A 2 1.45 -3.06 -8.50
C TYR A 2 1.32 -1.77 -7.66
N TYR A 3 2.32 -1.46 -6.83
CA TYR A 3 2.32 -0.26 -5.99
C TYR A 3 2.24 1.02 -6.83
N GLY A 4 1.26 1.88 -6.52
CA GLY A 4 0.97 3.11 -7.29
C GLY A 4 0.13 2.90 -8.55
N GLY A 5 -0.19 1.65 -8.93
CA GLY A 5 -1.19 1.33 -9.94
C GLY A 5 -2.62 1.41 -9.40
N CYS A 6 -3.58 0.82 -10.11
CA CYS A 6 -4.98 0.83 -9.70
C CYS A 6 -5.64 -0.56 -9.79
N LEU A 7 -6.59 -0.81 -8.89
CA LEU A 7 -7.43 -2.01 -8.87
C LEU A 7 -8.89 -1.58 -8.78
N GLY A 8 -9.75 -2.16 -9.62
CA GLY A 8 -11.14 -1.74 -9.75
C GLY A 8 -11.83 -2.41 -10.91
N TYR A 9 -12.87 -1.77 -11.43
CA TYR A 9 -13.66 -2.29 -12.55
C TYR A 9 -14.03 -1.22 -13.57
N PHE A 10 -14.29 -1.70 -14.79
CA PHE A 10 -15.01 -0.99 -15.84
C PHE A 10 -16.30 -1.75 -16.14
N GLY A 11 -17.45 -1.08 -16.04
CA GLY A 11 -18.76 -1.63 -16.33
C GLY A 11 -19.07 -1.55 -17.82
N PHE A 12 -19.90 -2.47 -18.32
CA PHE A 12 -20.37 -2.46 -19.71
C PHE A 12 -21.26 -1.25 -20.05
N ASN A 13 -21.75 -0.55 -19.03
CA ASN A 13 -22.49 0.71 -19.12
C ASN A 13 -21.59 1.96 -19.17
N GLY A 14 -20.26 1.78 -19.16
CA GLY A 14 -19.29 2.88 -19.17
C GLY A 14 -18.85 3.34 -17.78
N ASP A 15 -19.39 2.77 -16.70
CA ASP A 15 -18.96 3.10 -15.35
C ASP A 15 -17.52 2.64 -15.08
N CYS A 16 -16.81 3.40 -14.26
CA CYS A 16 -15.44 3.12 -13.89
C CYS A 16 -15.23 3.48 -12.43
N ASN A 17 -14.74 2.53 -11.63
CA ASN A 17 -14.31 2.81 -10.26
C ASN A 17 -13.05 2.04 -9.94
N HIS A 18 -12.01 2.76 -9.54
CA HIS A 18 -10.71 2.22 -9.21
C HIS A 18 -10.14 2.85 -7.94
N ALA A 19 -9.47 2.01 -7.15
CA ALA A 19 -8.67 2.43 -6.02
C ALA A 19 -7.18 2.38 -6.38
N ILE A 20 -6.42 3.32 -5.83
CA ILE A 20 -4.95 3.29 -5.92
C ILE A 20 -4.45 2.12 -5.07
N MET A 21 -3.56 1.30 -5.64
CA MET A 21 -2.93 0.18 -4.94
C MET A 21 -1.84 0.66 -3.98
N ILE A 22 -2.28 1.15 -2.82
CA ILE A 22 -1.48 1.47 -1.64
C ILE A 22 -2.09 0.77 -0.43
N ARG A 23 -1.29 0.57 0.64
CA ARG A 23 -1.74 -0.18 1.83
C ARG A 23 -2.30 -1.56 1.44
N SER A 24 -1.59 -2.25 0.54
CA SER A 24 -2.01 -3.55 0.01
C SER A 24 -0.84 -4.53 -0.04
N PHE A 25 -1.17 -5.81 0.12
CA PHE A 25 -0.24 -6.91 -0.13
C PHE A 25 -0.43 -7.47 -1.54
N LEU A 26 0.66 -7.74 -2.25
CA LEU A 26 0.67 -8.66 -3.38
C LEU A 26 1.17 -10.02 -2.87
N SER A 27 0.31 -11.03 -2.91
CA SER A 27 0.72 -12.41 -2.64
C SER A 27 1.22 -13.08 -3.90
N LYS A 28 2.47 -13.55 -3.89
CA LYS A 28 3.06 -14.29 -4.99
C LYS A 28 4.10 -15.26 -4.47
N ASN A 29 4.01 -16.53 -4.88
CA ASN A 29 4.97 -17.57 -4.52
C ASN A 29 5.22 -17.66 -3.00
N ASN A 30 4.14 -17.73 -2.22
CA ASN A 30 4.18 -17.75 -0.74
C ASN A 30 4.92 -16.56 -0.11
N THR A 31 5.08 -15.45 -0.83
CA THR A 31 5.70 -14.22 -0.34
C THR A 31 4.70 -13.09 -0.46
N LEU A 32 4.52 -12.34 0.62
CA LEU A 32 3.70 -11.12 0.64
C LEU A 32 4.60 -9.91 0.41
N PHE A 33 4.43 -9.26 -0.74
CA PHE A 33 5.09 -8.01 -1.07
C PHE A 33 4.21 -6.84 -0.62
N TYR A 34 4.81 -5.84 -0.01
CA TYR A 34 4.15 -4.62 0.45
C TYR A 34 5.09 -3.44 0.38
N GLN A 35 4.55 -2.26 0.06
CA GLN A 35 5.33 -1.05 -0.13
C GLN A 35 4.55 0.16 0.40
N ALA A 36 5.31 1.15 0.87
CA ALA A 36 4.83 2.49 1.10
C ALA A 36 5.92 3.49 0.65
N GLY A 37 5.52 4.74 0.50
CA GLY A 37 6.40 5.86 0.19
C GLY A 37 5.90 7.11 0.89
N ALA A 38 6.65 8.19 0.74
CA ALA A 38 6.32 9.50 1.29
C ALA A 38 6.43 10.57 0.20
N GLY A 39 5.71 11.67 0.40
CA GLY A 39 5.68 12.78 -0.55
C GLY A 39 6.76 13.79 -0.19
N VAL A 40 7.88 13.77 -0.91
CA VAL A 40 9.01 14.65 -0.62
C VAL A 40 8.77 16.06 -1.18
N VAL A 41 8.92 17.06 -0.31
CA VAL A 41 8.87 18.48 -0.66
C VAL A 41 10.15 19.18 -0.23
N GLN A 42 10.34 20.44 -0.63
CA GLN A 42 11.56 21.21 -0.34
C GLN A 42 11.92 21.30 1.15
N GLN A 43 10.92 21.24 2.03
CA GLN A 43 11.09 21.33 3.49
C GLN A 43 11.07 19.97 4.20
N SER A 44 11.01 18.87 3.44
CA SER A 44 11.02 17.52 4.00
C SER A 44 12.33 17.24 4.75
N ARG A 45 12.22 16.45 5.81
CA ARG A 45 13.36 15.95 6.59
C ARG A 45 13.37 14.43 6.48
N GLU A 46 14.51 13.86 6.12
CA GLU A 46 14.66 12.42 5.86
C GLU A 46 14.09 11.55 6.98
N GLU A 47 14.38 11.89 8.24
CA GLU A 47 13.89 11.16 9.42
C GLU A 47 12.35 11.16 9.51
N SER A 48 11.72 12.29 9.20
CA SER A 48 10.26 12.44 9.24
C SER A 48 9.59 11.64 8.12
N GLU A 49 10.15 11.68 6.91
CA GLU A 49 9.64 10.91 5.77
C GLU A 49 9.79 9.40 6.01
N LEU A 50 10.91 8.96 6.57
CA LEU A 50 11.14 7.56 6.93
C LEU A 50 10.15 7.10 8.00
N ALA A 51 9.90 7.92 9.03
CA ALA A 51 8.90 7.64 10.05
C ALA A 51 7.49 7.52 9.43
N GLU A 52 7.13 8.39 8.48
CA GLU A 52 5.87 8.32 7.75
C GLU A 52 5.73 7.00 6.98
N VAL A 53 6.76 6.59 6.23
CA VAL A 53 6.77 5.30 5.50
C VAL A 53 6.56 4.14 6.49
N ASN A 54 7.28 4.14 7.60
CA ASN A 54 7.15 3.11 8.63
C ASN A 54 5.74 3.07 9.22
N ASN A 55 5.14 4.22 9.51
CA ASN A 55 3.77 4.32 10.03
C ASN A 55 2.74 3.80 9.02
N LYS A 56 2.90 4.10 7.73
CA LYS A 56 2.04 3.57 6.66
C LYS A 56 2.12 2.05 6.58
N LEU A 57 3.32 1.48 6.76
CA LEU A 57 3.54 0.03 6.76
C LEU A 57 3.11 -0.65 8.05
N ALA A 58 3.10 0.05 9.19
CA ALA A 58 2.75 -0.52 10.49
C ALA A 58 1.35 -1.14 10.49
N ALA A 59 0.38 -0.51 9.83
CA ALA A 59 -0.97 -1.06 9.70
C ALA A 59 -0.99 -2.44 9.00
N LEU A 60 -0.18 -2.61 7.95
CA LEU A 60 -0.04 -3.88 7.24
C LEU A 60 0.65 -4.93 8.10
N LYS A 61 1.75 -4.56 8.77
CA LYS A 61 2.46 -5.45 9.69
C LYS A 61 1.55 -5.94 10.82
N GLN A 62 0.75 -5.06 11.39
CA GLN A 62 -0.21 -5.42 12.44
C GLN A 62 -1.28 -6.39 11.91
N ALA A 63 -1.77 -6.18 10.69
CA ALA A 63 -2.72 -7.11 10.07
C ALA A 63 -2.15 -8.52 9.93
N LEU A 64 -0.86 -8.67 9.60
CA LEU A 64 -0.18 -9.97 9.55
C LEU A 64 -0.11 -10.63 10.92
N ILE A 65 0.32 -9.90 11.95
CA ILE A 65 0.42 -10.43 13.32
C ILE A 65 -0.94 -10.93 13.83
N LEU A 66 -2.02 -10.24 13.47
CA LEU A 66 -3.37 -10.66 13.84
C LEU A 66 -3.82 -11.89 13.04
N ALA A 67 -3.49 -11.97 11.75
CA ALA A 67 -3.83 -13.09 10.89
C ALA A 67 -3.14 -14.40 11.29
N GLU A 68 -1.94 -14.35 11.88
CA GLU A 68 -1.24 -15.53 12.41
C GLU A 68 -1.96 -16.20 13.59
N LYS A 69 -2.91 -15.52 14.23
CA LYS A 69 -3.67 -16.03 15.38
C LYS A 69 -5.04 -16.60 15.00
N ILE A 70 -5.34 -16.67 13.71
CA ILE A 70 -6.59 -17.22 13.14
C ILE A 70 -6.26 -18.55 12.49
#